data_AF-A0A7X6CCY2-F1
#
_entry.id   AF-A0A7X6CCY2-F1
#
_cell.length_a   1.000
_cell.length_b   1.000
_cell.length_c   1.000
_cell.angle_alpha   90.00
_cell.angle_beta   90.00
_cell.angle_gamma   90.00
#
_symmetry.space_group_name_H-M   'P 1'
#
loop_
_entity.id
_entity.type
_entity.pdbx_description
1 polymer ?
#
loop_
_entity_poly.entity_id
_entity_poly.type
_entity_poly.pdbx_seq_one_letter_code
_entity_poly.pdbx_strand_id
1 'polypeptide(L)'
;MEVKIKTLTPLWTGGVETGKVDRIHETGILGSLRWWMEVLVRGMGGQVKDPTSDDRSGFDAEKYQKSQTTDERQRLRDAGLCDVSQIFGATGWKRKFRLSVSVDNESWQPSVSLSIKPEGRTRGWYLNPGWLGEFKITVNGDPETLAKLYNLLCFMETYGNLGARPQLGYGIFRIIKVENPPESKLPFFFYEERERQPLEEFPDLRTFTFFKLRFTPRNSTWWYTVPGIRELRGNRNSWAELEKLAQNGMIPTTPALKNYLRYHHQWSSPALPHWLFGTIRHEERLRSKVAFSWAYRLENTDEWEIRGWMYLPQDKNGRVFRREIVSVFQDKLGRPQTLLTALGLEATDYSAAKLTLFPSPNPWQIHPIPDVQGFLENTLQERSHD
;
A
#
# COMPACT_ATOMS: atom_id res chain seq x y z
N MET A 1 -1.78 -8.95 -21.46
CA MET A 1 -0.53 -8.26 -21.07
C MET A 1 0.27 -9.14 -20.12
N GLU A 2 1.58 -9.03 -20.17
CA GLU A 2 2.48 -9.67 -19.20
C GLU A 2 3.33 -8.61 -18.51
N VAL A 3 3.45 -8.68 -17.19
CA VAL A 3 4.17 -7.70 -16.39
C VAL A 3 5.24 -8.42 -15.58
N LYS A 4 6.50 -8.14 -15.88
CA LYS A 4 7.63 -8.62 -15.08
C LYS A 4 7.83 -7.67 -13.90
N ILE A 5 7.87 -8.23 -12.69
CA ILE A 5 7.93 -7.50 -11.43
C ILE A 5 9.13 -7.97 -10.62
N LYS A 6 9.81 -7.04 -9.96
CA LYS A 6 10.85 -7.26 -8.95
C LYS A 6 10.36 -6.75 -7.61
N THR A 7 10.44 -7.55 -6.56
CA THR A 7 10.15 -7.09 -5.19
C THR A 7 11.29 -6.22 -4.67
N LEU A 8 10.96 -5.05 -4.11
CA LEU A 8 11.90 -4.18 -3.41
C LEU A 8 11.83 -4.35 -1.89
N THR A 9 10.72 -4.90 -1.39
CA THR A 9 10.58 -5.38 0.00
C THR A 9 9.85 -6.72 -0.01
N PRO A 10 9.92 -7.52 1.08
CA PRO A 10 9.34 -8.87 1.07
C PRO A 10 7.86 -8.86 0.70
N LEU A 11 7.46 -9.77 -0.18
CA LEU A 11 6.08 -9.97 -0.61
C LEU A 11 5.41 -11.03 0.26
N TRP A 12 4.18 -10.73 0.73
CA TRP A 12 3.39 -11.70 1.49
C TRP A 12 2.04 -11.94 0.79
N THR A 13 1.80 -13.16 0.33
CA THR A 13 0.52 -13.54 -0.30
C THR A 13 -0.31 -14.53 0.53
N GLY A 14 0.13 -14.83 1.76
CA GLY A 14 -0.43 -15.92 2.56
C GLY A 14 0.15 -17.27 2.16
N GLY A 15 -0.38 -18.33 2.77
CA GLY A 15 0.05 -19.72 2.59
C GLY A 15 -0.85 -20.64 3.38
N VAL A 16 -0.78 -21.95 3.09
CA VAL A 16 -1.55 -22.97 3.81
C VAL A 16 -1.11 -23.05 5.28
N GLU A 17 0.20 -22.94 5.52
CA GLU A 17 0.76 -22.92 6.86
C GLU A 17 0.79 -21.50 7.42
N THR A 18 0.25 -21.33 8.62
CA THR A 18 0.26 -20.05 9.33
C THR A 18 1.69 -19.55 9.48
N GLY A 19 1.96 -18.37 8.93
CA GLY A 19 3.24 -17.71 9.12
C GLY A 19 4.32 -18.12 8.12
N LYS A 20 3.98 -18.87 7.06
CA LYS A 20 4.85 -19.10 5.90
C LYS A 20 4.23 -18.65 4.57
N VAL A 21 5.09 -18.39 3.59
CA VAL A 21 4.73 -18.16 2.18
C VAL A 21 5.43 -19.25 1.37
N ASP A 22 4.73 -20.32 1.03
CA ASP A 22 5.27 -21.44 0.24
C ASP A 22 5.46 -21.07 -1.23
N ARG A 23 4.62 -20.18 -1.75
CA ARG A 23 4.67 -19.63 -3.11
C ARG A 23 3.95 -18.29 -3.16
N ILE A 24 4.06 -17.59 -4.29
CA ILE A 24 3.20 -16.44 -4.58
C ILE A 24 1.80 -16.97 -4.91
N HIS A 25 0.83 -16.71 -4.03
CA HIS A 25 -0.58 -17.07 -4.26
C HIS A 25 -1.30 -15.94 -5.01
N GLU A 26 -1.94 -16.27 -6.13
CA GLU A 26 -2.66 -15.30 -6.97
C GLU A 26 -3.77 -14.59 -6.20
N THR A 27 -4.39 -15.26 -5.24
CA THR A 27 -5.43 -14.69 -4.36
C THR A 27 -4.91 -13.53 -3.53
N GLY A 28 -3.66 -13.60 -3.05
CA GLY A 28 -3.02 -12.51 -2.32
C GLY A 28 -2.75 -11.29 -3.22
N ILE A 29 -2.32 -11.53 -4.46
CA ILE A 29 -2.13 -10.48 -5.47
C ILE A 29 -3.49 -9.84 -5.83
N LEU A 30 -4.49 -10.66 -6.17
CA LEU A 30 -5.85 -10.22 -6.48
C LEU A 30 -6.47 -9.40 -5.35
N GLY A 31 -6.24 -9.79 -4.10
CA GLY A 31 -6.72 -9.04 -2.93
C GLY A 31 -6.14 -7.63 -2.86
N SER A 32 -4.83 -7.48 -3.08
CA SER A 32 -4.18 -6.16 -3.11
C SER A 32 -4.63 -5.30 -4.29
N LEU A 33 -4.77 -5.89 -5.49
CA LEU A 33 -5.28 -5.20 -6.67
C LEU A 33 -6.72 -4.71 -6.44
N ARG A 34 -7.59 -5.58 -5.92
CA ARG A 34 -8.97 -5.20 -5.61
C ARG A 34 -9.00 -4.06 -4.61
N TRP A 35 -8.25 -4.16 -3.50
CA TRP A 35 -8.26 -3.14 -2.46
C TRP A 35 -7.82 -1.76 -2.97
N TRP A 36 -6.75 -1.71 -3.76
CA TRP A 36 -6.32 -0.44 -4.37
C TRP A 36 -7.31 0.06 -5.43
N MET A 37 -7.92 -0.83 -6.23
CA MET A 37 -8.99 -0.43 -7.15
C MET A 37 -10.17 0.20 -6.40
N GLU A 38 -10.58 -0.37 -5.27
CA GLU A 38 -11.62 0.18 -4.42
C GLU A 38 -11.27 1.59 -3.89
N VAL A 39 -10.02 1.82 -3.49
CA VAL A 39 -9.53 3.14 -3.06
C VAL A 39 -9.60 4.16 -4.19
N LEU A 40 -9.12 3.77 -5.38
CA LEU A 40 -9.10 4.63 -6.57
C LEU A 40 -10.53 4.98 -7.00
N VAL A 41 -11.40 3.98 -7.15
CA VAL A 41 -12.80 4.17 -7.57
C VAL A 41 -13.53 5.13 -6.63
N ARG A 42 -13.43 4.94 -5.31
CA ARG A 42 -14.05 5.87 -4.35
C ARG A 42 -13.53 7.30 -4.52
N GLY A 43 -12.21 7.46 -4.70
CA GLY A 43 -11.60 8.77 -4.79
C GLY A 43 -11.88 9.53 -6.09
N MET A 44 -12.20 8.81 -7.16
CA MET A 44 -12.66 9.40 -8.42
C MET A 44 -14.17 9.66 -8.45
N GLY A 45 -14.91 9.30 -7.38
CA GLY A 45 -16.37 9.53 -7.29
C GLY A 45 -17.23 8.33 -7.66
N GLY A 46 -16.64 7.14 -7.83
CA GLY A 46 -17.37 5.92 -8.13
C GLY A 46 -18.00 5.23 -6.93
N GLN A 47 -18.81 4.21 -7.23
CA GLN A 47 -19.53 3.43 -6.24
C GLN A 47 -18.77 2.15 -5.89
N VAL A 48 -18.52 1.95 -4.60
CA VAL A 48 -17.92 0.71 -4.06
C VAL A 48 -18.71 0.27 -2.84
N LYS A 49 -19.25 -0.95 -2.90
CA LYS A 49 -19.94 -1.56 -1.77
C LYS A 49 -18.94 -2.16 -0.78
N ASP A 50 -19.29 -2.16 0.50
CA ASP A 50 -18.54 -2.88 1.53
C ASP A 50 -18.62 -4.40 1.27
N PRO A 51 -17.50 -5.08 1.01
CA PRO A 51 -17.50 -6.52 0.77
C PRO A 51 -17.87 -7.35 2.01
N THR A 52 -17.88 -6.75 3.20
CA THR A 52 -18.16 -7.40 4.49
C THR A 52 -19.56 -7.17 5.03
N SER A 53 -20.34 -6.27 4.41
CA SER A 53 -21.71 -5.97 4.81
C SER A 53 -22.74 -6.96 4.25
N ASP A 54 -23.94 -6.98 4.83
CA ASP A 54 -25.08 -7.73 4.28
C ASP A 54 -25.52 -7.19 2.91
N ASP A 55 -25.27 -5.91 2.60
CA ASP A 55 -25.50 -5.28 1.30
C ASP A 55 -24.28 -5.35 0.36
N ARG A 56 -23.39 -6.34 0.57
CA ARG A 56 -22.26 -6.60 -0.33
C ARG A 56 -22.71 -6.77 -1.78
N SER A 57 -21.81 -6.47 -2.72
CA SER A 57 -22.09 -6.65 -4.15
C SER A 57 -22.53 -8.08 -4.47
N GLY A 58 -23.57 -8.20 -5.28
CA GLY A 58 -24.08 -9.45 -5.83
C GLY A 58 -24.88 -9.15 -7.08
N PHE A 59 -24.81 -10.02 -8.07
CA PHE A 59 -25.52 -9.83 -9.33
C PHE A 59 -26.92 -10.44 -9.28
N ASP A 60 -27.90 -9.63 -9.66
CA ASP A 60 -29.32 -9.99 -9.79
C ASP A 60 -29.75 -9.88 -11.26
N ALA A 61 -29.95 -11.04 -11.89
CA ALA A 61 -30.29 -11.12 -13.31
C ALA A 61 -31.67 -10.52 -13.63
N GLU A 62 -32.63 -10.57 -12.69
CA GLU A 62 -33.95 -9.98 -12.92
C GLU A 62 -33.88 -8.46 -12.91
N LYS A 63 -33.14 -7.88 -11.94
CA LYS A 63 -32.93 -6.43 -11.90
C LYS A 63 -32.18 -5.94 -13.14
N TYR A 64 -31.20 -6.73 -13.61
CA TYR A 64 -30.48 -6.44 -14.85
C TYR A 64 -31.42 -6.36 -16.06
N GLN A 65 -32.34 -7.33 -16.23
CA GLN A 65 -33.30 -7.35 -17.34
C GLN A 65 -34.36 -6.25 -17.24
N LYS A 66 -34.76 -5.86 -16.01
CA LYS A 66 -35.76 -4.82 -15.76
C LYS A 66 -35.22 -3.39 -15.95
N SER A 67 -33.90 -3.21 -15.85
CA SER A 67 -33.28 -1.89 -16.00
C SER A 67 -33.46 -1.33 -17.42
N GLN A 68 -33.92 -0.08 -17.49
CA GLN A 68 -34.25 0.61 -18.74
C GLN A 68 -33.10 1.48 -19.28
N THR A 69 -31.97 1.53 -18.56
CA THR A 69 -30.80 2.31 -19.01
C THR A 69 -30.10 1.61 -20.18
N THR A 70 -29.53 2.39 -21.10
CA THR A 70 -28.67 1.89 -22.18
C THR A 70 -27.20 1.83 -21.80
N ASP A 71 -26.82 2.51 -20.71
CA ASP A 71 -25.47 2.44 -20.16
C ASP A 71 -25.28 1.12 -19.41
N GLU A 72 -24.46 0.23 -19.97
CA GLU A 72 -24.12 -1.08 -19.39
C GLU A 72 -23.60 -0.97 -17.95
N ARG A 73 -22.79 0.05 -17.65
CA ARG A 73 -22.24 0.25 -16.32
C ARG A 73 -23.34 0.57 -15.32
N GLN A 74 -24.27 1.45 -15.67
CA GLN A 74 -25.44 1.74 -14.84
C GLN A 74 -26.35 0.52 -14.72
N ARG A 75 -26.55 -0.23 -15.81
CA ARG A 75 -27.38 -1.44 -15.80
C ARG A 75 -26.83 -2.49 -14.82
N LEU A 76 -25.52 -2.67 -14.78
CA LEU A 76 -24.86 -3.53 -13.81
C LEU A 76 -24.96 -3.01 -12.37
N ARG A 77 -24.98 -1.68 -12.15
CA ARG A 77 -25.27 -1.08 -10.84
C ARG A 77 -26.69 -1.38 -10.38
N ASP A 78 -27.68 -1.22 -11.26
CA ASP A 78 -29.08 -1.55 -10.97
C ASP A 78 -29.23 -3.03 -10.60
N ALA A 79 -28.41 -3.89 -11.20
CA ALA A 79 -28.31 -5.32 -10.90
C ALA A 79 -27.52 -5.66 -9.62
N GLY A 80 -27.07 -4.66 -8.84
CA GLY A 80 -26.41 -4.86 -7.54
C GLY A 80 -24.88 -4.90 -7.55
N LEU A 81 -24.24 -4.71 -8.71
CA LEU A 81 -22.77 -4.69 -8.83
C LEU A 81 -22.20 -3.27 -8.73
N CYS A 82 -21.36 -3.04 -7.72
CA CYS A 82 -20.54 -1.82 -7.68
C CYS A 82 -19.43 -1.83 -8.77
N ASP A 83 -18.85 -0.66 -9.06
CA ASP A 83 -17.93 -0.48 -10.20
C ASP A 83 -16.71 -1.41 -10.15
N VAL A 84 -16.21 -1.70 -8.95
CA VAL A 84 -15.08 -2.63 -8.76
C VAL A 84 -15.51 -4.08 -9.00
N SER A 85 -16.69 -4.46 -8.50
CA SER A 85 -17.22 -5.82 -8.66
C SER A 85 -17.54 -6.16 -10.11
N GLN A 86 -17.84 -5.17 -10.94
CA GLN A 86 -17.99 -5.37 -12.39
C GLN A 86 -16.70 -5.89 -13.06
N ILE A 87 -15.52 -5.60 -12.49
CA ILE A 87 -14.20 -6.07 -12.98
C ILE A 87 -13.70 -7.29 -12.19
N PHE A 88 -13.71 -7.17 -10.86
CA PHE A 88 -13.14 -8.14 -9.93
C PHE A 88 -14.11 -9.26 -9.52
N GLY A 89 -15.32 -9.27 -10.06
CA GLY A 89 -16.33 -10.27 -9.74
C GLY A 89 -17.00 -10.03 -8.39
N ALA A 90 -18.11 -10.75 -8.22
CA ALA A 90 -18.90 -10.83 -7.01
C ALA A 90 -19.74 -12.13 -7.03
N THR A 91 -20.55 -12.38 -6.01
CA THR A 91 -21.51 -13.49 -6.04
C THR A 91 -22.43 -13.33 -7.26
N GLY A 92 -22.53 -14.38 -8.09
CA GLY A 92 -23.31 -14.35 -9.34
C GLY A 92 -22.63 -13.62 -10.51
N TRP A 93 -21.42 -13.06 -10.35
CA TRP A 93 -20.71 -12.34 -11.42
C TRP A 93 -19.23 -12.73 -11.50
N LYS A 94 -18.81 -13.22 -12.67
CA LYS A 94 -17.43 -13.63 -12.90
C LYS A 94 -16.52 -12.43 -13.13
N ARG A 95 -15.26 -12.54 -12.70
CA ARG A 95 -14.17 -11.62 -13.06
C ARG A 95 -14.07 -11.45 -14.58
N LYS A 96 -13.84 -10.21 -15.04
CA LYS A 96 -13.59 -9.87 -16.46
C LYS A 96 -12.17 -10.22 -16.94
N PHE A 97 -11.32 -10.72 -16.04
CA PHE A 97 -9.96 -11.11 -16.37
C PHE A 97 -9.52 -12.39 -15.64
N ARG A 98 -8.55 -13.08 -16.24
CA ARG A 98 -7.76 -14.15 -15.61
C ARG A 98 -6.37 -13.59 -15.29
N LEU A 99 -5.91 -13.84 -14.07
CA LEU A 99 -4.56 -13.51 -13.60
C LEU A 99 -3.87 -14.82 -13.21
N SER A 100 -2.63 -14.99 -13.67
CA SER A 100 -1.74 -16.08 -13.25
C SER A 100 -0.37 -15.52 -12.91
N VAL A 101 0.32 -16.19 -11.98
CA VAL A 101 1.68 -15.83 -11.58
C VAL A 101 2.64 -16.95 -12.01
N SER A 102 3.79 -16.55 -12.53
CA SER A 102 4.94 -17.45 -12.76
C SER A 102 6.18 -16.84 -12.13
N VAL A 103 7.04 -17.67 -11.57
CA VAL A 103 8.24 -17.26 -10.84
C VAL A 103 9.46 -17.67 -11.66
N ASP A 104 10.42 -16.77 -11.80
CA ASP A 104 11.73 -17.09 -12.38
C ASP A 104 12.59 -17.82 -11.32
N ASN A 105 13.62 -18.57 -11.74
CA ASN A 105 14.38 -19.46 -10.84
C ASN A 105 15.12 -18.75 -9.68
N GLU A 106 15.33 -17.44 -9.75
CA GLU A 106 16.04 -16.66 -8.73
C GLU A 106 15.06 -16.02 -7.74
N SER A 107 14.63 -16.79 -6.75
CA SER A 107 13.87 -16.29 -5.61
C SER A 107 14.39 -16.83 -4.29
N TRP A 108 14.18 -16.06 -3.22
CA TRP A 108 14.59 -16.46 -1.89
C TRP A 108 13.66 -15.89 -0.82
N GLN A 109 13.77 -16.43 0.40
CA GLN A 109 13.02 -15.99 1.57
C GLN A 109 13.93 -15.99 2.79
N PRO A 110 13.72 -15.06 3.74
CA PRO A 110 14.42 -15.12 5.02
C PRO A 110 14.21 -16.46 5.73
N SER A 111 15.23 -16.97 6.41
CA SER A 111 15.14 -18.26 7.09
C SER A 111 14.40 -18.18 8.44
N VAL A 112 14.33 -16.99 9.02
CA VAL A 112 13.75 -16.74 10.34
C VAL A 112 12.85 -15.51 10.34
N SER A 113 11.84 -15.53 11.21
CA SER A 113 11.06 -14.33 11.51
C SER A 113 11.87 -13.38 12.39
N LEU A 114 11.72 -12.08 12.15
CA LEU A 114 12.37 -11.04 12.95
C LEU A 114 11.39 -10.50 14.01
N SER A 115 11.80 -10.53 15.26
CA SER A 115 11.05 -9.96 16.39
C SER A 115 11.66 -8.61 16.79
N ILE A 116 11.18 -7.54 16.16
CA ILE A 116 11.73 -6.19 16.35
C ILE A 116 11.05 -5.53 17.55
N LYS A 117 11.82 -5.31 18.61
CA LYS A 117 11.35 -4.76 19.89
C LYS A 117 12.20 -3.55 20.28
N PRO A 118 11.71 -2.32 20.09
CA PRO A 118 12.42 -1.12 20.52
C PRO A 118 12.71 -1.15 22.03
N GLU A 119 13.79 -0.50 22.43
CA GLU A 119 14.21 -0.38 23.82
C GLU A 119 13.09 0.10 24.75
N GLY A 120 13.03 -0.45 25.96
CA GLY A 120 12.01 -0.10 26.97
C GLY A 120 10.59 -0.61 26.64
N ARG A 121 10.37 -1.31 25.53
CA ARG A 121 9.06 -1.90 25.20
C ARG A 121 8.96 -3.34 25.66
N THR A 122 7.75 -3.77 26.05
CA THR A 122 7.44 -5.18 26.37
C THR A 122 6.90 -5.97 25.19
N ARG A 123 6.33 -5.28 24.19
CA ARG A 123 5.80 -5.85 22.93
C ARG A 123 6.50 -5.20 21.73
N GLY A 124 6.53 -5.90 20.61
CA GLY A 124 7.18 -5.46 19.38
C GLY A 124 6.42 -5.87 18.13
N TRP A 125 7.13 -5.83 17.00
CA TRP A 125 6.64 -6.21 15.68
C TRP A 125 7.25 -7.54 15.28
N TYR A 126 6.41 -8.44 14.77
CA TYR A 126 6.84 -9.74 14.29
C TYR A 126 6.77 -9.77 12.75
N LEU A 127 7.93 -9.89 12.11
CA LEU A 127 8.09 -9.84 10.66
C LEU A 127 8.39 -11.25 10.16
N ASN A 128 7.40 -11.89 9.53
CA ASN A 128 7.57 -13.22 8.97
C ASN A 128 8.36 -13.17 7.66
N PRO A 129 9.12 -14.22 7.31
CA PRO A 129 9.72 -14.34 5.99
C PRO A 129 8.71 -14.11 4.87
N GLY A 130 9.01 -13.16 3.99
CA GLY A 130 8.24 -12.93 2.76
C GLY A 130 9.05 -13.37 1.54
N TRP A 131 8.36 -13.52 0.43
CA TRP A 131 8.95 -13.85 -0.86
C TRP A 131 9.73 -12.67 -1.44
N LEU A 132 10.94 -12.93 -1.94
CA LEU A 132 11.80 -11.95 -2.60
C LEU A 132 12.32 -12.49 -3.94
N GLY A 133 12.31 -11.64 -4.97
CA GLY A 133 12.84 -11.98 -6.30
C GLY A 133 12.06 -11.33 -7.44
N GLU A 134 12.20 -11.93 -8.63
CA GLU A 134 11.47 -11.55 -9.84
C GLU A 134 10.39 -12.57 -10.20
N PHE A 135 9.24 -12.07 -10.61
CA PHE A 135 8.12 -12.89 -11.05
C PHE A 135 7.31 -12.18 -12.13
N LYS A 136 6.54 -12.95 -12.90
CA LYS A 136 5.70 -12.46 -13.97
C LYS A 136 4.23 -12.62 -13.61
N ILE A 137 3.47 -11.54 -13.77
CA ILE A 137 2.01 -11.54 -13.75
C ILE A 137 1.50 -11.54 -15.19
N THR A 138 0.75 -12.56 -15.56
CA THR A 138 0.04 -12.61 -16.85
C THR A 138 -1.44 -12.30 -16.63
N VAL A 139 -1.94 -11.30 -17.35
CA VAL A 139 -3.34 -10.87 -17.29
C VAL A 139 -3.98 -10.98 -18.67
N ASN A 140 -5.06 -11.77 -18.73
CA ASN A 140 -5.89 -11.97 -19.91
C ASN A 140 -7.30 -11.43 -19.64
N GLY A 141 -7.81 -10.58 -20.53
CA GLY A 141 -9.12 -9.94 -20.42
C GLY A 141 -9.38 -9.07 -21.64
N ASP A 142 -10.53 -8.40 -21.68
CA ASP A 142 -10.82 -7.41 -22.72
C ASP A 142 -9.88 -6.18 -22.62
N PRO A 143 -9.66 -5.44 -23.72
CA PRO A 143 -8.70 -4.32 -23.74
C PRO A 143 -8.95 -3.26 -22.67
N GLU A 144 -10.21 -2.95 -22.37
CA GLU A 144 -10.59 -1.94 -21.37
C GLU A 144 -10.20 -2.41 -19.95
N THR A 145 -10.52 -3.66 -19.62
CA THR A 145 -10.12 -4.27 -18.34
C THR A 145 -8.60 -4.32 -18.20
N LEU A 146 -7.88 -4.67 -19.28
CA LEU A 146 -6.41 -4.68 -19.26
C LEU A 146 -5.82 -3.29 -19.03
N ALA A 147 -6.35 -2.25 -19.69
CA ALA A 147 -5.93 -0.86 -19.48
C ALA A 147 -6.12 -0.42 -18.03
N LYS A 148 -7.28 -0.71 -17.42
CA LYS A 148 -7.56 -0.38 -16.02
C LYS A 148 -6.61 -1.09 -15.05
N LEU A 149 -6.32 -2.38 -15.28
CA LEU A 149 -5.39 -3.14 -14.44
C LEU A 149 -3.94 -2.71 -14.64
N TYR A 150 -3.57 -2.31 -15.86
CA TYR A 150 -2.25 -1.76 -16.14
C TYR A 150 -2.03 -0.45 -15.39
N ASN A 151 -2.96 0.49 -15.53
CA ASN A 151 -2.88 1.77 -14.81
C ASN A 151 -2.87 1.55 -13.29
N LEU A 152 -3.63 0.55 -12.78
CA LEU A 152 -3.62 0.17 -11.36
C LEU A 152 -2.24 -0.28 -10.91
N LEU A 153 -1.57 -1.12 -11.69
CA LEU A 153 -0.21 -1.55 -11.39
C LEU A 153 0.78 -0.38 -11.42
N CYS A 154 0.64 0.55 -12.37
CA CYS A 154 1.46 1.78 -12.42
C CYS A 154 1.29 2.62 -11.15
N PHE A 155 0.04 2.87 -10.75
CA PHE A 155 -0.25 3.60 -9.52
C PHE A 155 0.31 2.89 -8.28
N MET A 156 0.10 1.57 -8.20
CA MET A 156 0.55 0.76 -7.07
C MET A 156 2.08 0.64 -6.99
N GLU A 157 2.78 0.64 -8.12
CA GLU A 157 4.25 0.72 -8.14
C GLU A 157 4.69 2.01 -7.42
N THR A 158 4.10 3.15 -7.78
CA THR A 158 4.51 4.47 -7.26
C THR A 158 4.12 4.70 -5.80
N TYR A 159 2.92 4.28 -5.40
CA TYR A 159 2.28 4.69 -4.13
C TYR A 159 1.77 3.54 -3.26
N GLY A 160 1.59 2.36 -3.86
CA GLY A 160 0.94 1.22 -3.23
C GLY A 160 1.89 0.08 -2.89
N ASN A 161 1.33 -1.12 -2.87
CA ASN A 161 2.03 -2.35 -2.56
C ASN A 161 1.25 -3.56 -3.12
N LEU A 162 1.95 -4.65 -3.42
CA LEU A 162 1.35 -5.95 -3.73
C LEU A 162 1.23 -6.83 -2.49
N GLY A 163 0.24 -7.72 -2.50
CA GLY A 163 0.02 -8.67 -1.40
C GLY A 163 -0.47 -8.01 -0.10
N ALA A 164 -0.37 -8.78 0.98
CA ALA A 164 -0.82 -8.38 2.30
C ALA A 164 0.33 -7.82 3.16
N ARG A 165 -0.01 -7.43 4.39
CA ARG A 165 0.89 -6.85 5.39
C ARG A 165 1.57 -5.51 5.02
N PRO A 166 0.92 -4.57 4.29
CA PRO A 166 1.51 -3.25 4.06
C PRO A 166 1.79 -2.49 5.37
N GLN A 167 1.02 -2.77 6.43
CA GLN A 167 1.24 -2.19 7.75
C GLN A 167 2.58 -2.61 8.39
N LEU A 168 3.26 -3.63 7.86
CA LEU A 168 4.59 -4.09 8.25
C LEU A 168 5.66 -3.76 7.19
N GLY A 169 5.29 -3.04 6.12
CA GLY A 169 6.19 -2.55 5.08
C GLY A 169 6.48 -3.50 3.91
N TYR A 170 5.61 -4.48 3.73
CA TYR A 170 5.75 -5.55 2.74
C TYR A 170 5.19 -5.11 1.37
N GLY A 171 5.71 -5.74 0.32
CA GLY A 171 5.11 -5.71 -1.01
C GLY A 171 5.41 -4.47 -1.84
N ILE A 172 6.45 -3.70 -1.53
CA ILE A 172 6.94 -2.69 -2.49
C ILE A 172 7.61 -3.41 -3.65
N PHE A 173 7.39 -2.92 -4.85
CA PHE A 173 7.83 -3.57 -6.07
C PHE A 173 8.18 -2.56 -7.14
N ARG A 174 8.90 -3.05 -8.15
CA ARG A 174 9.21 -2.36 -9.40
C ARG A 174 8.71 -3.21 -10.56
N ILE A 175 8.13 -2.57 -11.57
CA ILE A 175 7.81 -3.18 -12.85
C ILE A 175 9.06 -3.06 -13.71
N ILE A 176 9.61 -4.21 -14.11
CA ILE A 176 10.84 -4.30 -14.89
C ILE A 176 10.53 -4.21 -16.39
N LYS A 177 9.44 -4.85 -16.81
CA LYS A 177 9.05 -4.92 -18.23
C LYS A 177 7.56 -5.17 -18.36
N VAL A 178 6.98 -4.64 -19.42
CA VAL A 178 5.59 -4.91 -19.82
C VAL A 178 5.61 -5.42 -21.25
N GLU A 179 5.05 -6.61 -21.47
CA GLU A 179 4.89 -7.19 -22.80
C GLU A 179 3.41 -7.16 -23.18
N ASN A 180 3.14 -6.79 -24.43
CA ASN A 180 1.78 -6.58 -24.94
C ASN A 180 0.99 -5.60 -24.04
N PRO A 181 1.50 -4.36 -23.83
CA PRO A 181 0.79 -3.36 -23.05
C PRO A 181 -0.56 -3.04 -23.72
N PRO A 182 -1.62 -2.76 -22.95
CA PRO A 182 -2.87 -2.28 -23.52
C PRO A 182 -2.66 -0.89 -24.15
N GLU A 183 -3.42 -0.54 -25.19
CA GLU A 183 -3.38 0.80 -25.78
C GLU A 183 -3.79 1.85 -24.73
N SER A 184 -2.82 2.60 -24.20
CA SER A 184 -3.04 3.56 -23.12
C SER A 184 -3.66 4.85 -23.66
N LYS A 185 -4.99 4.91 -23.69
CA LYS A 185 -5.72 6.17 -23.92
C LYS A 185 -6.90 6.40 -22.99
N LEU A 186 -7.23 5.43 -22.16
CA LEU A 186 -8.30 5.61 -21.19
C LEU A 186 -7.67 6.02 -19.87
N PRO A 187 -8.03 7.19 -19.34
CA PRO A 187 -7.80 7.44 -17.94
C PRO A 187 -8.48 6.35 -17.11
N PHE A 188 -8.05 6.17 -15.85
CA PHE A 188 -8.91 5.49 -14.89
C PHE A 188 -10.29 6.16 -14.88
N PHE A 189 -11.33 5.34 -14.71
CA PHE A 189 -12.74 5.72 -14.62
C PHE A 189 -13.03 7.22 -14.48
N PHE A 190 -13.59 7.83 -15.52
CA PHE A 190 -14.16 9.18 -15.42
C PHE A 190 -15.59 9.05 -14.93
N TYR A 191 -15.82 9.47 -13.70
CA TYR A 191 -17.15 9.58 -13.12
C TYR A 191 -17.65 11.01 -13.31
N GLU A 192 -18.89 11.17 -13.76
CA GLU A 192 -19.51 12.50 -13.79
C GLU A 192 -19.70 13.04 -12.36
N GLU A 193 -19.74 14.36 -12.21
CA GLU A 193 -19.99 15.01 -10.91
C GLU A 193 -21.30 14.54 -10.23
N ARG A 194 -22.24 14.01 -10.99
CA ARG A 194 -23.53 13.52 -10.51
C ARG A 194 -23.43 12.20 -9.75
N GLU A 195 -22.34 11.45 -9.93
CA GLU A 195 -22.14 10.13 -9.31
C GLU A 195 -21.50 10.20 -7.91
N ARG A 196 -21.27 11.42 -7.40
CA ARG A 196 -20.57 11.71 -6.13
C ARG A 196 -21.17 10.98 -4.93
N GLN A 197 -20.39 10.06 -4.37
CA GLN A 197 -20.64 9.50 -3.05
C GLN A 197 -20.02 10.38 -1.94
N PRO A 198 -20.69 10.50 -0.78
CA PRO A 198 -20.12 11.13 0.40
C PRO A 198 -18.86 10.37 0.85
N LEU A 199 -18.02 11.03 1.64
CA LEU A 199 -16.88 10.37 2.27
C LEU A 199 -17.37 9.44 3.37
N GLU A 200 -17.12 8.15 3.19
CA GLU A 200 -17.51 7.08 4.12
C GLU A 200 -16.36 6.70 5.08
N GLU A 201 -16.55 5.60 5.81
CA GLU A 201 -15.56 5.04 6.74
C GLU A 201 -14.44 4.25 6.03
N PHE A 202 -14.61 3.98 4.74
CA PHE A 202 -13.69 3.18 3.95
C PHE A 202 -12.50 3.99 3.40
N PRO A 203 -11.40 3.33 3.03
CA PRO A 203 -10.27 3.98 2.36
C PRO A 203 -10.73 4.61 1.03
N ASP A 204 -10.47 5.91 0.89
CA ASP A 204 -10.86 6.72 -0.26
C ASP A 204 -9.69 7.63 -0.63
N LEU A 205 -9.23 7.59 -1.88
CA LEU A 205 -8.03 8.30 -2.35
C LEU A 205 -8.07 9.81 -2.02
N ARG A 206 -9.25 10.44 -1.96
CA ARG A 206 -9.43 11.85 -1.56
C ARG A 206 -8.85 12.15 -0.17
N THR A 207 -8.71 11.13 0.68
CA THR A 207 -8.23 11.26 2.06
C THR A 207 -6.80 10.78 2.26
N PHE A 208 -6.12 10.36 1.19
CA PHE A 208 -4.77 9.83 1.29
C PHE A 208 -3.72 10.94 1.32
N THR A 209 -2.65 10.67 2.04
CA THR A 209 -1.36 11.34 1.87
C THR A 209 -0.29 10.27 1.70
N PHE A 210 0.47 10.36 0.62
CA PHE A 210 1.61 9.50 0.35
C PHE A 210 2.90 10.24 0.71
N PHE A 211 3.93 9.49 1.08
CA PHE A 211 5.23 10.06 1.39
C PHE A 211 6.36 9.19 0.84
N LYS A 212 7.42 9.84 0.37
CA LYS A 212 8.66 9.22 -0.09
C LYS A 212 9.83 9.92 0.59
N LEU A 213 10.50 9.22 1.51
CA LEU A 213 11.75 9.66 2.09
C LEU A 213 12.89 9.02 1.31
N ARG A 214 13.74 9.83 0.70
CA ARG A 214 15.01 9.42 0.13
C ARG A 214 16.17 9.96 0.94
N PHE A 215 17.21 9.17 1.12
CA PHE A 215 18.42 9.59 1.80
C PHE A 215 19.64 8.77 1.38
N THR A 216 20.82 9.38 1.44
CA THR A 216 22.10 8.73 1.12
C THR A 216 22.95 8.65 2.38
N PRO A 217 23.01 7.48 3.05
CA PRO A 217 23.82 7.30 4.24
C PRO A 217 25.31 7.36 3.90
N ARG A 218 26.13 7.91 4.81
CA ARG A 218 27.60 7.94 4.65
C ARG A 218 28.27 6.60 4.95
N ASN A 219 27.59 5.73 5.69
CA ASN A 219 28.09 4.41 6.05
C ASN A 219 27.07 3.33 5.67
N SER A 220 27.55 2.23 5.06
CA SER A 220 26.74 1.06 4.73
C SER A 220 26.09 0.39 5.95
N THR A 221 26.58 0.65 7.16
CA THR A 221 26.05 0.13 8.42
C THR A 221 25.12 1.11 9.15
N TRP A 222 24.60 2.15 8.49
CA TRP A 222 23.66 3.12 9.11
C TRP A 222 22.52 2.45 9.89
N TRP A 223 22.05 1.29 9.41
CA TRP A 223 20.95 0.54 10.01
C TRP A 223 21.27 -0.07 11.38
N TYR A 224 22.54 -0.07 11.79
CA TYR A 224 22.99 -0.52 13.10
C TYR A 224 22.46 0.32 14.26
N THR A 225 22.04 1.56 14.01
CA THR A 225 21.52 2.47 15.04
C THR A 225 19.99 2.45 15.11
N VAL A 226 19.31 1.79 14.18
CA VAL A 226 17.85 1.79 14.07
C VAL A 226 17.21 1.17 15.31
N PRO A 227 16.31 1.90 16.02
CA PRO A 227 15.62 1.38 17.19
C PRO A 227 14.83 0.11 16.90
N GLY A 228 14.97 -0.90 17.74
CA GLY A 228 14.43 -2.24 17.56
C GLY A 228 15.34 -3.19 16.76
N ILE A 229 16.12 -2.66 15.81
CA ILE A 229 17.09 -3.44 15.03
C ILE A 229 18.38 -3.61 15.81
N ARG A 230 18.90 -2.54 16.43
CA ARG A 230 20.14 -2.58 17.22
C ARG A 230 20.09 -3.58 18.37
N GLU A 231 18.91 -3.79 18.97
CA GLU A 231 18.66 -4.74 20.06
C GLU A 231 18.73 -6.21 19.58
N LEU A 232 18.59 -6.46 18.27
CA LEU A 232 18.72 -7.80 17.70
C LEU A 232 20.17 -8.29 17.58
N ARG A 233 21.17 -7.44 17.84
CA ARG A 233 22.60 -7.85 17.89
C ARG A 233 22.87 -8.98 18.87
N GLY A 234 22.10 -9.07 19.95
CA GLY A 234 22.20 -10.16 20.92
C GLY A 234 21.68 -11.51 20.41
N ASN A 235 20.97 -11.54 19.27
CA ASN A 235 20.43 -12.75 18.66
C ASN A 235 21.16 -13.04 17.34
N ARG A 236 22.15 -13.95 17.38
CA ARG A 236 23.02 -14.28 16.24
C ARG A 236 22.26 -14.66 14.97
N ASN A 237 21.18 -15.43 15.09
CA ASN A 237 20.40 -15.89 13.92
C ASN A 237 19.62 -14.73 13.28
N SER A 238 18.95 -13.91 14.10
CA SER A 238 18.22 -12.74 13.60
C SER A 238 19.16 -11.69 13.01
N TRP A 239 20.33 -11.49 13.63
CA TRP A 239 21.33 -10.55 13.14
C TRP A 239 21.94 -10.98 11.80
N ALA A 240 22.33 -12.25 11.67
CA ALA A 240 22.83 -12.78 10.40
C ALA A 240 21.78 -12.67 9.27
N GLU A 241 20.50 -12.86 9.58
CA GLU A 241 19.42 -12.66 8.61
C GLU A 241 19.25 -11.18 8.22
N LEU A 242 19.36 -10.25 9.18
CA LEU A 242 19.37 -8.81 8.90
C LEU A 242 20.56 -8.40 8.03
N GLU A 243 21.75 -8.97 8.24
CA GLU A 243 22.92 -8.71 7.40
C GLU A 243 22.69 -9.16 5.95
N LYS A 244 22.08 -10.33 5.73
CA LYS A 244 21.67 -10.79 4.39
C LYS A 244 20.66 -9.83 3.75
N LEU A 245 19.65 -9.38 4.50
CA LEU A 245 18.68 -8.41 4.02
C LEU A 245 19.35 -7.08 3.64
N ALA A 246 20.25 -6.58 4.49
CA ALA A 246 21.00 -5.35 4.25
C ALA A 246 21.88 -5.42 3.00
N GLN A 247 22.56 -6.55 2.79
CA GLN A 247 23.36 -6.83 1.60
C GLN A 247 22.49 -6.83 0.33
N ASN A 248 21.27 -7.35 0.43
CA ASN A 248 20.26 -7.28 -0.63
C ASN A 248 19.51 -5.93 -0.68
N GLY A 249 20.01 -4.91 0.03
CA GLY A 249 19.51 -3.55 -0.05
C GLY A 249 18.16 -3.35 0.62
N MET A 250 17.85 -4.08 1.70
CA MET A 250 16.58 -3.98 2.44
C MET A 250 16.80 -3.91 3.95
N ILE A 251 16.13 -2.98 4.64
CA ILE A 251 16.16 -2.84 6.10
C ILE A 251 14.75 -2.62 6.65
N PRO A 252 14.27 -3.42 7.62
CA PRO A 252 12.93 -3.32 8.18
C PRO A 252 12.76 -2.11 9.11
N THR A 253 12.63 -0.91 8.54
CA THR A 253 12.50 0.36 9.26
C THR A 253 11.08 0.64 9.79
N THR A 254 10.06 -0.04 9.26
CA THR A 254 8.65 0.16 9.64
C THR A 254 8.40 0.16 11.16
N PRO A 255 8.96 -0.80 11.95
CA PRO A 255 8.74 -0.81 13.40
C PRO A 255 9.30 0.42 14.12
N ALA A 256 10.49 0.90 13.74
CA ALA A 256 11.11 2.09 14.33
C ALA A 256 10.25 3.34 14.09
N LEU A 257 9.84 3.55 12.83
CA LEU A 257 9.00 4.68 12.44
C LEU A 257 7.63 4.65 13.13
N LYS A 258 6.99 3.47 13.17
CA LYS A 258 5.71 3.31 13.86
C LYS A 258 5.85 3.48 15.37
N ASN A 259 6.94 3.00 15.97
CA ASN A 259 7.19 3.21 17.40
C ASN A 259 7.33 4.70 17.73
N TYR A 260 8.10 5.42 16.92
CA TYR A 260 8.30 6.86 17.06
C TYR A 260 6.98 7.63 16.96
N LEU A 261 6.20 7.41 15.91
CA LEU A 261 4.92 8.11 15.72
C LEU A 261 3.88 7.72 16.78
N ARG A 262 3.86 6.46 17.21
CA ARG A 262 2.84 5.95 18.14
C ARG A 262 3.12 6.32 19.59
N TYR A 263 4.38 6.31 20.02
CA TYR A 263 4.74 6.38 21.44
C TYR A 263 5.60 7.58 21.82
N HIS A 264 6.22 8.28 20.87
CA HIS A 264 6.99 9.52 21.15
C HIS A 264 6.10 10.77 20.97
N HIS A 265 4.81 10.62 21.22
CA HIS A 265 3.81 11.67 21.28
C HIS A 265 2.75 11.31 22.32
N GLN A 266 2.34 12.31 23.10
CA GLN A 266 1.26 12.16 24.07
C GLN A 266 -0.07 12.47 23.40
N TRP A 267 -0.74 11.41 22.92
CA TRP A 267 -2.04 11.52 22.28
C TRP A 267 -3.13 11.92 23.27
N SER A 268 -4.11 12.69 22.81
CA SER A 268 -5.28 13.13 23.58
C SER A 268 -6.13 11.99 24.11
N SER A 269 -6.07 10.82 23.43
CA SER A 269 -6.83 9.63 23.78
C SER A 269 -6.00 8.36 23.56
N PRO A 270 -6.05 7.38 24.49
CA PRO A 270 -5.41 6.08 24.30
C PRO A 270 -6.06 5.24 23.17
N ALA A 271 -7.31 5.54 22.79
CA ALA A 271 -8.00 4.86 21.70
C ALA A 271 -7.50 5.31 20.33
N LEU A 272 -7.05 6.57 20.20
CA LEU A 272 -6.63 7.14 18.92
C LEU A 272 -5.44 6.36 18.30
N PRO A 273 -4.35 6.06 19.02
CA PRO A 273 -3.27 5.23 18.47
C PRO A 273 -3.70 3.81 18.09
N HIS A 274 -4.69 3.23 18.78
CA HIS A 274 -5.23 1.91 18.43
C HIS A 274 -6.01 1.98 17.11
N TRP A 275 -6.83 3.02 16.95
CA TRP A 275 -7.59 3.28 15.73
C TRP A 275 -6.69 3.66 14.53
N LEU A 276 -5.58 4.37 14.76
CA LEU A 276 -4.69 4.83 13.69
C LEU A 276 -3.69 3.74 13.26
N PHE A 277 -3.02 3.10 14.23
CA PHE A 277 -1.99 2.09 13.96
C PHE A 277 -2.52 0.65 13.89
N GLY A 278 -3.81 0.47 14.15
CA GLY A 278 -4.50 -0.82 14.13
C GLY A 278 -4.39 -1.61 15.43
N THR A 279 -5.31 -2.55 15.59
CA THR A 279 -5.38 -3.48 16.72
C THR A 279 -5.94 -4.83 16.29
N ILE A 280 -5.54 -5.88 17.00
CA ILE A 280 -6.04 -7.25 16.86
C ILE A 280 -6.51 -7.78 18.22
N ARG A 281 -6.91 -6.88 19.13
CA ARG A 281 -7.27 -7.22 20.50
C ARG A 281 -8.72 -7.68 20.56
N HIS A 282 -8.95 -8.86 21.13
CA HIS A 282 -10.28 -9.45 21.31
C HIS A 282 -11.05 -9.51 19.98
N GLU A 283 -12.31 -9.06 19.98
CA GLU A 283 -13.19 -9.03 18.81
C GLU A 283 -12.91 -7.81 17.90
N GLU A 284 -12.14 -6.82 18.36
CA GLU A 284 -11.80 -5.64 17.58
C GLU A 284 -10.59 -5.92 16.68
N ARG A 285 -10.87 -6.16 15.41
CA ARG A 285 -9.86 -6.28 14.34
C ARG A 285 -9.89 -5.03 13.48
N LEU A 286 -8.96 -4.13 13.76
CA LEU A 286 -8.90 -2.85 13.07
C LEU A 286 -7.59 -2.72 12.30
N ARG A 287 -7.71 -2.48 10.98
CA ARG A 287 -6.58 -2.31 10.08
C ARG A 287 -5.89 -0.97 10.35
N SER A 288 -4.56 -0.97 10.30
CA SER A 288 -3.78 0.26 10.36
C SER A 288 -4.09 1.16 9.18
N LYS A 289 -4.29 2.44 9.46
CA LYS A 289 -4.51 3.51 8.48
C LYS A 289 -3.22 4.16 7.99
N VAL A 290 -2.07 3.67 8.50
CA VAL A 290 -0.73 4.18 8.23
C VAL A 290 0.17 3.00 7.86
N ALA A 291 0.87 3.12 6.74
CA ALA A 291 1.84 2.14 6.28
C ALA A 291 3.15 2.84 5.92
N PHE A 292 4.26 2.21 6.31
CA PHE A 292 5.61 2.56 5.90
C PHE A 292 6.24 1.29 5.33
N SER A 293 6.91 1.37 4.19
CA SER A 293 7.74 0.31 3.67
C SER A 293 8.95 0.06 4.55
N TRP A 294 9.65 -1.04 4.29
CA TRP A 294 11.05 -1.14 4.67
C TRP A 294 11.85 -0.10 3.90
N ALA A 295 13.02 0.28 4.39
CA ALA A 295 13.97 1.01 3.58
C ALA A 295 14.53 0.04 2.54
N TYR A 296 14.55 0.47 1.28
CA TYR A 296 15.18 -0.30 0.21
C TYR A 296 16.09 0.59 -0.62
N ARG A 297 17.18 0.00 -1.11
CA ARG A 297 18.17 0.71 -1.92
C ARG A 297 17.67 0.87 -3.35
N LEU A 298 17.81 2.07 -3.91
CA LEU A 298 17.52 2.31 -5.31
C LEU A 298 18.63 1.69 -6.17
N GLU A 299 18.22 1.00 -7.23
CA GLU A 299 19.10 0.23 -8.10
C GLU A 299 20.20 1.11 -8.71
N ASN A 300 21.44 0.62 -8.70
CA ASN A 300 22.64 1.33 -9.18
C ASN A 300 22.93 2.66 -8.46
N THR A 301 22.47 2.82 -7.21
CA THR A 301 22.77 4.00 -6.39
C THR A 301 23.05 3.61 -4.93
N ASP A 302 23.61 4.55 -4.17
CA ASP A 302 23.70 4.46 -2.70
C ASP A 302 22.50 5.10 -1.98
N GLU A 303 21.49 5.55 -2.73
CA GLU A 303 20.29 6.17 -2.19
C GLU A 303 19.32 5.09 -1.67
N TRP A 304 18.77 5.33 -0.48
CA TRP A 304 17.74 4.50 0.13
C TRP A 304 16.41 5.23 0.09
N GLU A 305 15.33 4.49 -0.18
CA GLU A 305 13.98 5.01 -0.19
C GLU A 305 13.09 4.28 0.83
N ILE A 306 12.26 5.06 1.53
CA ILE A 306 11.14 4.58 2.32
C ILE A 306 9.88 5.24 1.75
N ARG A 307 8.92 4.41 1.33
CA ARG A 307 7.60 4.85 0.90
C ARG A 307 6.57 4.64 1.98
N GLY A 308 5.45 5.33 1.87
CA GLY A 308 4.28 4.96 2.63
C GLY A 308 3.11 5.86 2.36
N TRP A 309 2.06 5.61 3.12
CA TRP A 309 0.81 6.31 3.00
C TRP A 309 0.06 6.36 4.32
N MET A 310 -0.80 7.35 4.44
CA MET A 310 -1.82 7.47 5.46
C MET A 310 -3.14 7.80 4.79
N TYR A 311 -4.24 7.24 5.29
CA TYR A 311 -5.59 7.71 4.94
C TYR A 311 -6.39 8.00 6.20
N LEU A 312 -7.20 9.05 6.17
CA LEU A 312 -8.05 9.44 7.30
C LEU A 312 -9.51 9.36 6.89
N PRO A 313 -10.20 8.25 7.24
CA PRO A 313 -11.64 8.11 7.00
C PRO A 313 -12.43 9.27 7.59
N GLN A 314 -13.63 9.48 7.07
CA GLN A 314 -14.52 10.53 7.55
C GLN A 314 -15.64 9.97 8.43
N ASP A 315 -15.38 8.85 9.09
CA ASP A 315 -16.19 8.33 10.20
C ASP A 315 -16.17 9.27 11.41
N LYS A 316 -17.04 9.02 12.39
CA LYS A 316 -17.11 9.83 13.62
C LYS A 316 -15.73 9.97 14.28
N ASN A 317 -14.96 8.88 14.35
CA ASN A 317 -13.64 8.88 14.97
C ASN A 317 -12.62 9.68 14.16
N GLY A 318 -12.57 9.46 12.84
CA GLY A 318 -11.65 10.14 11.94
C GLY A 318 -11.86 11.65 11.93
N ARG A 319 -13.10 12.12 11.95
CA ARG A 319 -13.40 13.57 12.05
C ARG A 319 -12.93 14.17 13.38
N VAL A 320 -13.19 13.48 14.49
CA VAL A 320 -12.81 13.95 15.84
C VAL A 320 -11.29 14.06 15.97
N PHE A 321 -10.53 13.07 15.48
CA PHE A 321 -9.08 13.01 15.68
C PHE A 321 -8.27 13.67 14.56
N ARG A 322 -8.90 14.08 13.44
CA ARG A 322 -8.19 14.58 12.24
C ARG A 322 -7.19 15.67 12.57
N ARG A 323 -7.61 16.70 13.31
CA ARG A 323 -6.77 17.88 13.60
C ARG A 323 -5.49 17.50 14.33
N GLU A 324 -5.61 16.66 15.36
CA GLU A 324 -4.46 16.18 16.14
C GLU A 324 -3.54 15.31 15.28
N ILE A 325 -4.09 14.33 14.56
CA ILE A 325 -3.29 13.44 13.71
C ILE A 325 -2.52 14.23 12.65
N VAL A 326 -3.19 15.16 11.96
CA VAL A 326 -2.55 16.02 10.95
C VAL A 326 -1.46 16.86 11.60
N SER A 327 -1.70 17.46 12.76
CA SER A 327 -0.67 18.24 13.48
C SER A 327 0.55 17.39 13.83
N VAL A 328 0.35 16.17 14.34
CA VAL A 328 1.44 15.25 14.71
C VAL A 328 2.22 14.82 13.47
N PHE A 329 1.53 14.51 12.37
CA PHE A 329 2.17 14.08 11.13
C PHE A 329 2.88 15.25 10.42
N GLN A 330 2.36 16.46 10.48
CA GLN A 330 3.05 17.65 9.98
C GLN A 330 4.32 17.95 10.79
N ASP A 331 4.30 17.76 12.11
CA ASP A 331 5.49 17.90 12.95
C ASP A 331 6.52 16.79 12.69
N LYS A 332 6.07 15.53 12.75
CA LYS A 332 6.94 14.35 12.71
C LYS A 332 7.33 13.88 11.30
N LEU A 333 6.52 14.20 10.29
CA LEU A 333 6.75 13.91 8.86
C LEU A 333 6.79 15.20 8.01
N GLY A 334 7.04 16.36 8.62
CA GLY A 334 7.20 17.61 7.87
C GLY A 334 8.60 17.82 7.31
N ARG A 335 9.60 17.12 7.85
CA ARG A 335 11.02 17.26 7.48
C ARG A 335 11.71 15.90 7.41
N PRO A 336 12.63 15.69 6.45
CA PRO A 336 13.36 14.43 6.35
C PRO A 336 14.20 14.15 7.61
N GLN A 337 14.74 15.19 8.25
CA GLN A 337 15.54 15.08 9.48
C GLN A 337 14.78 14.34 10.58
N THR A 338 13.51 14.68 10.82
CA THR A 338 12.71 14.11 11.90
C THR A 338 12.50 12.60 11.73
N LEU A 339 12.32 12.15 10.49
CA LEU A 339 12.21 10.72 10.16
C LEU A 339 13.55 10.00 10.31
N LEU A 340 14.65 10.60 9.89
CA LEU A 340 15.99 10.01 10.03
C LEU A 340 16.40 9.92 11.51
N THR A 341 16.07 10.91 12.33
CA THR A 341 16.24 10.83 13.79
C THR A 341 15.41 9.70 14.40
N ALA A 342 14.19 9.44 13.90
CA ALA A 342 13.40 8.28 14.33
C ALA A 342 14.05 6.93 13.97
N LEU A 343 14.95 6.92 12.98
CA LEU A 343 15.79 5.78 12.61
C LEU A 343 17.14 5.77 13.34
N GLY A 344 17.37 6.68 14.30
CA GLY A 344 18.62 6.77 15.04
C GLY A 344 19.77 7.36 14.22
N LEU A 345 19.47 8.20 13.22
CA LEU A 345 20.46 8.88 12.37
C LEU A 345 20.53 10.37 12.70
N GLU A 346 21.74 10.89 12.79
CA GLU A 346 22.06 12.30 12.95
C GLU A 346 22.40 12.95 11.60
N ALA A 347 22.47 14.28 11.54
CA ALA A 347 22.79 15.01 10.31
C ALA A 347 24.17 14.67 9.73
N THR A 348 25.08 14.18 10.56
CA THR A 348 26.41 13.68 10.18
C THR A 348 26.38 12.32 9.50
N ASP A 349 25.31 11.53 9.66
CA ASP A 349 25.24 10.14 9.17
C ASP A 349 24.82 10.02 7.69
N TYR A 350 24.38 11.11 7.06
CA TYR A 350 23.94 11.12 5.65
C TYR A 350 24.48 12.34 4.90
N SER A 351 24.59 12.23 3.59
CA SER A 351 25.02 13.31 2.70
C SER A 351 23.85 14.08 2.07
N ALA A 352 22.72 13.40 1.87
CA ALA A 352 21.51 13.97 1.30
C ALA A 352 20.27 13.33 1.93
N ALA A 353 19.20 14.12 2.05
CA ALA A 353 17.89 13.62 2.44
C ALA A 353 16.77 14.50 1.84
N LYS A 354 15.76 13.87 1.27
CA LYS A 354 14.60 14.53 0.67
C LYS A 354 13.32 13.80 1.08
N LEU A 355 12.36 14.55 1.61
CA LEU A 355 11.01 14.05 1.87
C LEU A 355 10.07 14.68 0.84
N THR A 356 9.33 13.84 0.11
CA THR A 356 8.31 14.28 -0.83
C THR A 356 6.96 13.78 -0.35
N LEU A 357 5.96 14.67 -0.30
CA LEU A 357 4.60 14.37 0.11
C LEU A 357 3.65 14.54 -1.08
N PHE A 358 2.63 13.69 -1.16
CA PHE A 358 1.63 13.72 -2.22
C PHE A 358 0.22 13.57 -1.64
N PRO A 359 -0.82 14.17 -2.25
CA PRO A 359 -0.72 15.16 -3.33
C PRO A 359 -0.05 16.47 -2.86
N SER A 360 0.68 17.13 -3.77
CA SER A 360 1.37 18.41 -3.53
C SER A 360 0.56 19.53 -4.21
N PRO A 361 0.45 20.75 -3.65
CA PRO A 361 1.18 21.29 -2.48
C PRO A 361 0.50 21.07 -1.12
N ASN A 362 -0.71 20.49 -1.09
CA ASN A 362 -1.54 20.42 0.12
C ASN A 362 -1.68 18.98 0.65
N PRO A 363 -0.60 18.33 1.12
CA PRO A 363 -0.73 17.03 1.78
C PRO A 363 -1.59 17.18 3.05
N TRP A 364 -2.16 16.07 3.53
CA TRP A 364 -2.97 16.00 4.75
C TRP A 364 -4.40 16.57 4.66
N GLN A 365 -4.84 17.04 3.49
CA GLN A 365 -6.18 17.55 3.26
C GLN A 365 -7.11 16.50 2.65
N ILE A 366 -8.39 16.86 2.54
CA ILE A 366 -9.35 16.11 1.72
C ILE A 366 -9.30 16.76 0.35
N HIS A 367 -9.01 15.97 -0.68
CA HIS A 367 -8.89 16.46 -2.03
C HIS A 367 -10.25 16.36 -2.77
N PRO A 368 -10.68 17.42 -3.47
CA PRO A 368 -11.75 17.34 -4.44
C PRO A 368 -11.46 16.27 -5.51
N ILE A 369 -12.52 15.70 -6.09
CA ILE A 369 -12.40 14.69 -7.15
C ILE A 369 -11.57 15.19 -8.35
N PRO A 370 -11.74 16.43 -8.86
CA PRO A 370 -10.91 16.93 -9.96
C PRO A 370 -9.41 16.92 -9.65
N ASP A 371 -9.02 17.29 -8.43
CA ASP A 371 -7.62 17.26 -7.99
C ASP A 371 -7.08 15.83 -7.94
N VAL A 372 -7.90 14.88 -7.50
CA VAL A 372 -7.55 13.45 -7.49
C VAL A 372 -7.39 12.91 -8.92
N GLN A 373 -8.28 13.30 -9.84
CA GLN A 373 -8.19 12.93 -11.25
C GLN A 373 -6.89 13.46 -11.87
N GLY A 374 -6.59 14.75 -11.70
CA GLY A 374 -5.34 15.34 -12.19
C GLY A 374 -4.09 14.71 -11.56
N PHE A 375 -4.13 14.35 -10.27
CA PHE A 375 -3.05 13.63 -9.61
C PHE A 375 -2.78 12.25 -10.24
N LEU A 376 -3.85 11.50 -10.57
CA LEU A 376 -3.73 10.20 -11.23
C LEU A 376 -3.23 10.35 -12.67
N GLU A 377 -3.72 11.33 -13.42
CA GLU A 377 -3.25 11.62 -14.78
C GLU A 377 -1.75 11.93 -14.80
N ASN A 378 -1.28 12.84 -13.94
CA ASN A 378 0.13 13.19 -13.84
C ASN A 378 1.00 11.96 -13.49
N THR A 379 0.53 11.13 -12.55
CA THR A 379 1.22 9.89 -12.16
C THR A 379 1.41 8.93 -13.35
N LEU A 380 0.40 8.82 -14.22
CA LEU A 380 0.47 7.93 -15.38
C LEU A 380 1.30 8.53 -16.53
N GLN A 381 1.27 9.86 -16.69
CA GLN A 381 2.08 10.56 -17.70
C GLN A 381 3.57 10.51 -17.38
N GLU A 382 3.98 10.74 -16.13
CA GLU A 382 5.39 10.65 -15.70
C GLU A 382 6.01 9.29 -16.07
N ARG A 383 5.22 8.21 -15.98
CA ARG A 383 5.65 6.85 -16.33
C ARG A 383 5.74 6.57 -17.83
N SER A 384 5.10 7.37 -18.67
CA SER A 384 5.18 7.21 -20.13
C SER A 384 6.48 7.78 -20.72
N HIS A 385 7.26 8.49 -19.90
CA HIS A 385 8.53 9.12 -20.28
C HIS A 385 9.77 8.41 -19.73
N ASP A 386 9.61 7.42 -18.86
CA ASP A 386 10.64 6.51 -18.34
C ASP A 386 10.56 5.14 -19.05
#